data_AF-A0A9N7AV43-F1
#
_entry.id   AF-A0A9N7AV43-F1
#
_cell.length_a   1.000
_cell.length_b   1.000
_cell.length_c   1.000
_cell.angle_alpha   90.00
_cell.angle_beta   90.00
_cell.angle_gamma   90.00
#
_symmetry.space_group_name_H-M   'P 1'
#
loop_
_entity.id
_entity.type
_entity.pdbx_description
1 polymer ?
#
loop_
_entity_poly.entity_id
_entity_poly.type
_entity_poly.pdbx_seq_one_letter_code
_entity_poly.pdbx_strand_id
1 'polypeptide(L)'
;MKSEQLNSHNKKKNSDHYKKLDDDRNKKNLDYALLVSELEYDINDSLIYRVNDYKDMFVIRPMYFISFLGVLKTIALKYKDLKLNKLQQEIMFKEKQDILDEFEEFKNNLLDNALKHIDTKVSEINKSAENIKKEANKILEATELVINKHLNTVKNKINNFKIENNILAL
;
A
#
# COMPACT_ATOMS: atom_id res chain seq x y z
N MET A 1 -44.19 23.32 19.31
CA MET A 1 -44.39 24.74 18.97
C MET A 1 -44.74 25.46 20.27
N LYS A 2 -44.16 26.64 20.51
CA LYS A 2 -44.49 27.50 21.64
C LYS A 2 -45.16 28.77 21.12
N SER A 3 -46.40 28.99 21.53
CA SER A 3 -47.22 30.16 21.20
C SER A 3 -47.86 30.68 22.49
N GLU A 4 -48.12 31.99 22.56
CA GLU A 4 -48.78 32.61 23.71
C GLU A 4 -50.31 32.46 23.63
N GLN A 5 -50.97 32.36 24.79
CA GLN A 5 -52.41 32.60 24.91
C GLN A 5 -52.61 34.06 25.37
N LEU A 6 -53.48 34.80 24.68
CA LEU A 6 -53.72 36.25 24.84
C LEU A 6 -54.01 36.71 26.29
N ASN A 7 -54.42 35.81 27.19
CA ASN A 7 -54.83 36.12 28.57
C ASN A 7 -53.92 35.52 29.68
N SER A 8 -52.64 35.24 29.40
CA SER A 8 -51.72 34.70 30.42
C SER A 8 -51.01 35.80 31.23
N HIS A 9 -51.12 35.77 32.56
CA HIS A 9 -50.40 36.67 33.48
C HIS A 9 -48.91 36.34 33.67
N ASN A 10 -48.41 35.24 33.11
CA ASN A 10 -46.99 34.87 33.14
C ASN A 10 -46.47 34.66 31.70
N LYS A 11 -45.90 35.73 31.11
CA LYS A 11 -45.21 35.65 29.81
C LYS A 11 -43.87 34.93 29.99
N LYS A 12 -43.68 33.84 29.26
CA LYS A 12 -42.42 33.06 29.27
C LYS A 12 -41.51 33.53 28.14
N LYS A 13 -40.21 33.48 28.37
CA LYS A 13 -39.17 33.82 27.38
C LYS A 13 -38.62 32.58 26.71
N ASN A 14 -37.94 32.75 25.58
CA ASN A 14 -37.26 31.63 24.91
C ASN A 14 -36.20 31.00 25.84
N SER A 15 -35.51 31.82 26.64
CA SER A 15 -34.51 31.38 27.64
C SER A 15 -35.04 30.37 28.66
N ASP A 16 -36.33 30.46 29.01
CA ASP A 16 -36.96 29.57 29.99
C ASP A 16 -37.10 28.13 29.46
N HIS A 17 -36.82 27.91 28.18
CA HIS A 17 -36.94 26.61 27.51
C HIS A 17 -35.59 25.96 27.19
N TYR A 18 -34.48 26.72 27.17
CA TYR A 18 -33.19 26.21 26.69
C TYR A 18 -32.64 25.07 27.53
N LYS A 19 -32.63 25.20 28.86
CA LYS A 19 -32.10 24.16 29.76
C LYS A 19 -32.82 22.82 29.55
N LYS A 20 -34.16 22.85 29.52
CA LYS A 20 -34.95 21.64 29.29
C LYS A 20 -34.68 21.04 27.90
N LEU A 21 -34.59 21.89 26.88
CA LEU A 21 -34.30 21.44 25.52
C LEU A 21 -32.90 20.80 25.42
N ASP A 22 -31.92 21.35 26.13
CA ASP A 22 -30.57 20.79 26.19
C ASP A 22 -30.52 19.47 26.94
N ASP A 23 -31.21 19.38 28.09
CA ASP A 23 -31.35 18.14 28.84
C ASP A 23 -31.98 17.04 27.98
N ASP A 24 -33.03 17.37 27.21
CA ASP A 24 -33.68 16.44 26.28
C ASP A 24 -32.76 16.06 25.10
N ARG A 25 -31.96 17.01 24.59
CA ARG A 25 -30.94 16.78 23.54
C ARG A 25 -29.87 15.80 24.02
N ASN A 26 -29.32 16.02 25.21
CA ASN A 26 -28.27 15.18 25.79
C ASN A 26 -28.81 13.78 26.15
N LYS A 27 -30.02 13.68 26.72
CA LYS A 27 -30.67 12.38 27.01
C LYS A 27 -30.89 11.54 25.76
N LYS A 28 -31.17 12.18 24.62
CA LYS A 28 -31.38 11.50 23.33
C LYS A 28 -30.10 11.35 22.52
N ASN A 29 -28.96 11.78 23.06
CA ASN A 29 -27.66 11.77 22.40
C ASN A 29 -27.70 12.43 21.00
N LEU A 30 -28.31 13.62 20.93
CA LEU A 30 -28.45 14.40 19.70
C LEU A 30 -27.42 15.52 19.63
N ASP A 31 -26.87 15.75 18.44
CA ASP A 31 -25.85 16.78 18.23
C ASP A 31 -26.44 18.21 18.16
N TYR A 32 -27.69 18.35 17.70
CA TYR A 32 -28.33 19.63 17.44
C TYR A 32 -29.67 19.77 18.19
N ALA A 33 -30.00 20.99 18.62
CA ALA A 33 -31.31 21.32 19.17
C ALA A 33 -31.96 22.48 18.40
N LEU A 34 -33.28 22.40 18.23
CA LEU A 34 -34.06 23.41 17.53
C LEU A 34 -35.31 23.76 18.34
N LEU A 35 -35.39 25.00 18.80
CA LEU A 35 -36.58 25.54 19.45
C LEU A 35 -37.47 26.26 18.43
N VAL A 36 -38.67 25.74 18.21
CA VAL A 36 -39.67 26.38 17.35
C VAL A 36 -40.59 27.27 18.20
N SER A 37 -40.47 28.60 18.05
CA SER A 37 -41.09 29.57 18.96
C SER A 37 -41.60 30.85 18.30
N GLU A 38 -42.78 31.32 18.73
CA GLU A 38 -43.35 32.64 18.39
C GLU A 38 -43.09 33.68 19.49
N LEU A 39 -42.47 33.29 20.61
CA LEU A 39 -42.19 34.19 21.73
C LEU A 39 -41.20 35.28 21.34
N GLU A 40 -41.33 36.45 21.97
CA GLU A 40 -40.40 37.59 21.82
C GLU A 40 -40.23 38.01 20.35
N TYR A 41 -41.33 38.05 19.59
CA TYR A 41 -41.34 38.45 18.18
C TYR A 41 -40.81 39.89 18.01
N ASP A 42 -41.22 40.80 18.90
CA ASP A 42 -40.89 42.22 18.84
C ASP A 42 -39.42 42.55 19.16
N ILE A 43 -38.68 41.62 19.75
CA ILE A 43 -37.29 41.81 20.22
C ILE A 43 -36.28 41.18 19.25
N ASN A 44 -36.67 40.08 18.60
CA ASN A 44 -35.80 39.30 17.72
C ASN A 44 -36.49 39.00 16.40
N ASP A 45 -36.32 39.86 15.39
CA ASP A 45 -36.89 39.70 14.05
C ASP A 45 -36.09 38.69 13.18
N SER A 46 -35.00 38.13 13.72
CA SER A 46 -34.21 37.12 13.02
C SER A 46 -34.99 35.82 12.86
N LEU A 47 -35.15 35.38 11.60
CA LEU A 47 -35.88 34.16 11.23
C LEU A 47 -35.34 32.90 11.92
N ILE A 48 -34.01 32.85 12.07
CA ILE A 48 -33.26 31.81 12.76
C ILE A 48 -32.09 32.48 13.49
N TYR A 49 -31.86 32.16 14.76
CA TYR A 49 -30.68 32.60 15.49
C TYR A 49 -30.08 31.50 16.37
N ARG A 50 -28.77 31.58 16.61
CA ARG A 50 -28.05 30.65 17.49
C ARG A 50 -28.21 31.06 18.94
N VAL A 51 -28.37 30.10 19.83
CA VAL A 51 -28.31 30.33 21.28
C VAL A 51 -26.85 30.30 21.71
N ASN A 52 -26.34 31.40 22.28
CA ASN A 52 -24.92 31.51 22.61
C ASN A 52 -24.48 30.55 23.73
N ASP A 53 -25.30 30.41 24.76
CA ASP A 53 -24.98 29.59 25.95
C ASP A 53 -25.12 28.08 25.71
N TYR A 54 -25.70 27.68 24.57
CA TYR A 54 -25.98 26.30 24.22
C TYR A 54 -25.45 25.99 22.82
N LYS A 55 -24.35 25.22 22.77
CA LYS A 55 -23.70 24.85 21.51
C LYS A 55 -24.69 24.14 20.58
N ASP A 56 -24.69 24.57 19.31
CA ASP A 56 -25.46 23.96 18.22
C ASP A 56 -26.98 23.89 18.48
N MET A 57 -27.45 24.84 19.31
CA MET A 57 -28.86 25.10 19.55
C MET A 57 -29.31 26.35 18.77
N PHE A 58 -30.46 26.24 18.13
CA PHE A 58 -31.05 27.30 17.32
C PHE A 58 -32.50 27.55 17.70
N VAL A 59 -32.95 28.79 17.54
CA VAL A 59 -34.37 29.16 17.62
C VAL A 59 -34.85 29.50 16.22
N ILE A 60 -36.03 29.00 15.84
CA ILE A 60 -36.65 29.23 14.53
C ILE A 60 -38.10 29.63 14.68
N ARG A 61 -38.56 30.53 13.81
CA ARG A 61 -39.98 30.89 13.71
C ARG A 61 -40.79 29.80 13.00
N PRO A 62 -42.01 29.47 13.45
CA PRO A 62 -42.78 28.36 12.89
C PRO A 62 -43.03 28.43 11.38
N MET A 63 -43.26 29.63 10.85
CA MET A 63 -43.52 29.86 9.42
C MET A 63 -42.39 29.34 8.51
N TYR A 64 -41.15 29.32 8.99
CA TYR A 64 -39.97 28.93 8.21
C TYR A 64 -39.51 27.51 8.49
N PHE A 65 -40.14 26.82 9.45
CA PHE A 65 -39.69 25.51 9.92
C PHE A 65 -39.69 24.46 8.81
N ILE A 66 -40.73 24.44 7.96
CA ILE A 66 -40.84 23.48 6.86
C ILE A 66 -39.75 23.69 5.80
N SER A 67 -39.53 24.94 5.40
CA SER A 67 -38.47 25.29 4.43
C SER A 67 -37.08 24.96 4.97
N PHE A 68 -36.82 25.27 6.25
CA PHE A 68 -35.57 24.92 6.91
C PHE A 68 -35.34 23.40 6.94
N LEU A 69 -36.37 22.63 7.28
CA LEU A 69 -36.28 21.17 7.29
C LEU A 69 -35.99 20.60 5.90
N GLY A 70 -36.57 21.19 4.85
CA GLY A 70 -36.29 20.81 3.45
C GLY A 70 -34.83 21.05 3.05
N VAL A 71 -34.26 22.20 3.42
CA VAL A 71 -32.84 22.52 3.19
C VAL A 71 -31.94 21.57 3.98
N LEU A 72 -32.23 21.39 5.27
CA LEU A 72 -31.44 20.52 6.14
C LEU A 72 -31.44 19.07 5.63
N LYS A 73 -32.59 18.56 5.18
CA LYS A 73 -32.70 17.22 4.58
C LYS A 73 -31.81 17.09 3.35
N THR A 74 -31.85 18.08 2.45
CA THR A 74 -31.03 18.07 1.22
C THR A 74 -29.54 18.08 1.55
N ILE A 75 -29.10 18.92 2.49
CA ILE A 75 -27.70 18.99 2.93
C ILE A 75 -27.28 17.67 3.58
N ALA A 76 -28.12 17.10 4.45
CA ALA A 76 -27.84 15.85 5.13
C ALA A 76 -27.68 14.68 4.15
N LEU A 77 -28.54 14.58 3.13
CA LEU A 77 -28.43 13.57 2.07
C LEU A 77 -27.14 13.74 1.28
N LYS A 78 -26.82 14.96 0.83
CA LYS A 78 -25.59 15.24 0.09
C LYS A 78 -24.34 14.92 0.92
N TYR A 79 -24.35 15.25 2.20
CA TYR A 79 -23.24 14.95 3.11
C TYR A 79 -23.06 13.44 3.32
N LYS A 80 -24.16 12.70 3.45
CA LYS A 80 -24.13 11.22 3.53
C LYS A 80 -23.49 10.63 2.28
N ASP A 81 -23.92 11.06 1.10
CA ASP A 81 -23.39 10.54 -0.18
C ASP A 81 -21.90 10.86 -0.34
N LEU A 82 -21.48 12.08 0.02
CA LEU A 82 -20.06 12.46 0.02
C LEU A 82 -19.23 11.60 0.97
N LYS A 83 -19.74 11.32 2.17
CA LYS A 83 -19.05 10.47 3.14
C LYS A 83 -18.92 9.03 2.65
N LEU A 84 -19.97 8.49 2.04
CA LEU A 84 -19.94 7.15 1.44
C LEU A 84 -18.95 7.06 0.27
N ASN A 85 -18.98 8.04 -0.63
CA ASN A 85 -18.04 8.11 -1.75
C ASN A 85 -16.59 8.21 -1.27
N LYS A 86 -16.32 9.00 -0.23
CA LYS A 86 -14.97 9.10 0.36
C LYS A 86 -14.52 7.76 0.95
N LEU A 87 -15.39 7.07 1.70
CA LEU A 87 -15.08 5.76 2.25
C LEU A 87 -14.80 4.72 1.15
N GLN A 88 -15.59 4.73 0.07
CA GLN A 88 -15.36 3.88 -1.10
C GLN A 88 -14.01 4.17 -1.76
N GLN A 89 -13.66 5.44 -1.92
CA GLN A 89 -12.35 5.83 -2.47
C GLN A 89 -11.19 5.38 -1.58
N GLU A 90 -11.33 5.49 -0.25
CA GLU A 90 -10.33 5.00 0.71
C GLU A 90 -10.14 3.47 0.61
N ILE A 91 -11.24 2.71 0.48
CA ILE A 91 -11.20 1.25 0.27
C ILE A 91 -10.51 0.92 -1.06
N MET A 92 -10.92 1.56 -2.15
CA MET A 92 -10.32 1.33 -3.48
C MET A 92 -8.82 1.65 -3.51
N PHE A 93 -8.40 2.72 -2.82
CA PHE A 93 -6.98 3.06 -2.73
C PHE A 93 -6.19 1.97 -2.00
N LYS A 94 -6.74 1.43 -0.91
CA LYS A 94 -6.11 0.33 -0.17
C LYS A 94 -5.98 -0.93 -1.03
N GLU A 95 -7.06 -1.33 -1.70
CA GLU A 95 -7.03 -2.49 -2.62
C GLU A 95 -5.98 -2.31 -3.72
N LYS A 96 -5.87 -1.09 -4.29
CA LYS A 96 -4.83 -0.78 -5.26
C LYS A 96 -3.43 -0.92 -4.67
N GLN A 97 -3.21 -0.47 -3.44
CA GLN A 97 -1.90 -0.58 -2.79
C GLN A 97 -1.54 -2.06 -2.56
N ASP A 98 -2.49 -2.86 -2.07
CA ASP A 98 -2.29 -4.29 -1.85
C ASP A 98 -1.91 -5.01 -3.17
N ILE A 99 -2.56 -4.67 -4.28
CA ILE A 99 -2.22 -5.21 -5.62
C ILE A 99 -0.80 -4.80 -6.05
N LEU A 100 -0.39 -3.55 -5.79
CA LEU A 100 0.96 -3.08 -6.15
C LEU A 100 2.03 -3.78 -5.33
N ASP A 101 1.78 -4.00 -4.04
CA ASP A 101 2.70 -4.67 -3.15
C ASP A 101 2.87 -6.15 -3.56
N GLU A 102 1.76 -6.84 -3.88
CA GLU A 102 1.78 -8.22 -4.41
C GLU A 102 2.53 -8.31 -5.75
N PHE A 103 2.33 -7.32 -6.63
CA PHE A 103 3.03 -7.28 -7.92
C PHE A 103 4.54 -7.07 -7.75
N GLU A 104 4.97 -6.19 -6.85
CA GLU A 104 6.41 -5.99 -6.57
C GLU A 104 7.03 -7.23 -5.91
N GLU A 105 6.32 -7.89 -5.01
CA GLU A 105 6.78 -9.18 -4.45
C GLU A 105 6.92 -10.24 -5.54
N PHE A 106 5.92 -10.39 -6.42
CA PHE A 106 5.97 -11.32 -7.55
C PHE A 106 7.15 -11.02 -8.47
N LYS A 107 7.36 -9.75 -8.82
CA LYS A 107 8.47 -9.30 -9.67
C LYS A 107 9.82 -9.59 -9.04
N ASN A 108 10.00 -9.31 -7.75
CA ASN A 108 11.24 -9.60 -7.02
C ASN A 108 11.52 -11.11 -6.98
N ASN A 109 10.50 -11.92 -6.66
CA ASN A 109 10.61 -13.37 -6.66
C ASN A 109 10.98 -13.94 -8.04
N LEU A 110 10.38 -13.41 -9.11
CA LEU A 110 10.69 -13.82 -10.47
C LEU A 110 12.14 -13.47 -10.85
N LEU A 111 12.58 -12.24 -10.53
CA LEU A 111 13.95 -11.77 -10.77
C LEU A 111 14.97 -12.61 -10.00
N ASP A 112 14.74 -12.84 -8.70
CA ASP A 112 15.64 -13.63 -7.86
C ASP A 112 15.77 -15.07 -8.36
N ASN A 113 14.67 -15.68 -8.78
CA ASN A 113 14.69 -17.03 -9.34
C ASN A 113 15.43 -17.08 -10.69
N ALA A 114 15.20 -16.11 -11.56
CA ALA A 114 15.91 -16.01 -12.83
C ALA A 114 17.42 -15.81 -12.62
N LEU A 115 17.81 -14.93 -11.70
CA LEU A 115 19.20 -14.68 -11.34
C LEU A 115 19.87 -15.94 -10.76
N LYS A 116 19.21 -16.64 -9.83
CA LYS A 116 19.70 -17.93 -9.30
C LYS A 116 19.93 -18.96 -10.40
N HIS A 117 19.01 -19.06 -11.35
CA HIS A 117 19.15 -19.97 -12.49
C HIS A 117 20.34 -19.60 -13.38
N ILE A 118 20.53 -18.31 -13.67
CA ILE A 118 21.68 -17.81 -14.43
C ILE A 118 22.98 -18.13 -13.69
N ASP A 119 23.08 -17.81 -12.40
CA ASP A 119 24.28 -18.07 -11.59
C ASP A 119 24.65 -19.55 -11.55
N THR A 120 23.63 -20.42 -11.39
CA THR A 120 23.83 -21.87 -11.40
C THR A 120 24.38 -22.32 -12.75
N LYS A 121 23.80 -21.83 -13.86
CA LYS A 121 24.27 -22.16 -15.21
C LYS A 121 25.68 -21.63 -15.49
N VAL A 122 26.00 -20.43 -15.04
CA VAL A 122 27.37 -19.86 -15.14
C VAL A 122 28.37 -20.72 -14.35
N SER A 123 28.01 -21.18 -13.15
CA SER A 123 28.84 -22.07 -12.34
C SER A 123 29.09 -23.42 -13.04
N GLU A 124 28.06 -24.02 -13.64
CA GLU A 124 28.19 -25.25 -14.44
C GLU A 124 29.11 -25.07 -15.65
N ILE A 125 28.97 -23.94 -16.35
CA ILE A 125 29.83 -23.59 -17.50
C ILE A 125 31.29 -23.43 -17.05
N ASN A 126 31.53 -22.72 -15.94
CA ASN A 126 32.88 -22.51 -15.41
C ASN A 126 33.54 -23.83 -15.00
N LYS A 127 32.83 -24.72 -14.30
CA LYS A 127 33.35 -26.06 -13.97
C LYS A 127 33.70 -26.87 -15.21
N SER A 128 32.87 -26.79 -16.24
CA SER A 128 33.12 -27.46 -17.52
C SER A 128 34.38 -26.92 -18.19
N ALA A 129 34.57 -25.59 -18.19
CA ALA A 129 35.78 -24.95 -18.72
C ALA A 129 37.05 -25.35 -17.95
N GLU A 130 36.97 -25.42 -16.60
CA GLU A 130 38.08 -25.89 -15.78
C GLU A 130 38.46 -27.35 -16.08
N ASN A 131 37.46 -28.22 -16.23
CA ASN A 131 37.70 -29.63 -16.61
C ASN A 131 38.37 -29.74 -17.97
N ILE A 132 37.90 -28.99 -18.97
CA ILE A 132 38.54 -28.95 -20.31
C ILE A 132 40.00 -28.49 -20.19
N LYS A 133 40.28 -27.44 -19.41
CA LYS A 133 41.63 -26.94 -19.19
C LYS A 133 42.53 -28.01 -18.52
N LYS A 134 41.99 -28.75 -17.55
CA LYS A 134 42.70 -29.82 -16.87
C LYS A 134 43.03 -30.99 -17.81
N GLU A 135 42.07 -31.41 -18.63
CA GLU A 135 42.32 -32.47 -19.62
C GLU A 135 43.31 -32.02 -20.70
N ALA A 136 43.23 -30.77 -21.17
CA ALA A 136 44.22 -30.20 -22.09
C ALA A 136 45.64 -30.23 -21.50
N ASN A 137 45.81 -29.88 -20.22
CA ASN A 137 47.10 -29.95 -19.54
C ASN A 137 47.63 -31.40 -19.46
N LYS A 138 46.77 -32.38 -19.14
CA LYS A 138 47.18 -33.80 -19.13
C LYS A 138 47.64 -34.28 -20.50
N ILE A 139 46.98 -33.84 -21.58
CA ILE A 139 47.39 -34.14 -22.95
C ILE A 139 48.79 -33.57 -23.22
N LEU A 140 49.04 -32.32 -22.84
CA LEU A 140 50.35 -31.68 -22.97
C LEU A 140 51.43 -32.45 -22.18
N GLU A 141 51.19 -32.77 -20.91
CA GLU A 141 52.11 -33.56 -20.07
C GLU A 141 52.42 -34.94 -20.69
N ALA A 142 51.40 -35.63 -21.24
CA ALA A 142 51.58 -36.90 -21.92
C ALA A 142 52.47 -36.76 -23.17
N THR A 143 52.28 -35.70 -23.96
CA THR A 143 53.14 -35.44 -25.14
C THR A 143 54.59 -35.16 -24.75
N GLU A 144 54.82 -34.38 -23.69
CA GLU A 144 56.16 -34.12 -23.16
C GLU A 144 56.82 -35.41 -22.67
N LEU A 145 56.08 -36.28 -21.97
CA LEU A 145 56.57 -37.58 -21.52
C LEU A 145 57.01 -38.46 -22.70
N VAL A 146 56.22 -38.51 -23.78
CA VAL A 146 56.56 -39.31 -24.96
C VAL A 146 57.82 -38.77 -25.65
N ILE A 147 57.91 -37.46 -25.83
CA ILE A 147 59.10 -36.82 -26.42
C ILE A 147 60.33 -37.07 -25.54
N ASN A 148 60.24 -36.77 -24.25
CA ASN A 148 61.38 -36.77 -23.36
C ASN A 148 61.84 -38.16 -22.94
N LYS A 149 60.92 -39.07 -22.64
CA LYS A 149 61.30 -40.45 -22.27
C LYS A 149 61.47 -41.32 -23.49
N HIS A 150 60.49 -41.43 -24.38
CA HIS A 150 60.56 -42.43 -25.44
C HIS A 150 61.47 -41.98 -26.57
N LEU A 151 61.24 -40.78 -27.11
CA LEU A 151 61.96 -40.32 -28.30
C LEU A 151 63.45 -40.11 -28.00
N ASN A 152 63.79 -39.43 -26.91
CA ASN A 152 65.20 -39.24 -26.53
C ASN A 152 65.88 -40.55 -26.12
N THR A 153 65.20 -41.47 -25.42
CA THR A 153 65.80 -42.77 -25.11
C THR A 153 66.11 -43.58 -26.37
N VAL A 154 65.18 -43.59 -27.34
CA VAL A 154 65.41 -44.24 -28.64
C VAL A 154 66.58 -43.57 -29.36
N LYS A 155 66.59 -42.23 -29.42
CA LYS A 155 67.67 -41.47 -30.06
C LYS A 155 69.04 -41.76 -29.43
N ASN A 156 69.11 -41.81 -28.10
CA ASN A 156 70.33 -42.16 -27.37
C ASN A 156 70.77 -43.61 -27.63
N LYS A 157 69.84 -44.57 -27.67
CA LYS A 157 70.16 -45.98 -28.00
C LYS A 157 70.71 -46.11 -29.41
N ILE A 158 70.11 -45.43 -30.39
CA ILE A 158 70.60 -45.43 -31.78
C ILE A 158 72.00 -44.82 -31.85
N ASN A 159 72.20 -43.65 -31.24
CA ASN A 159 73.50 -42.97 -31.26
C ASN A 159 74.62 -43.77 -30.58
N ASN A 160 74.29 -44.57 -29.56
CA ASN A 160 75.24 -45.42 -28.86
C ASN A 160 75.42 -46.81 -29.51
N PHE A 161 74.69 -47.12 -30.59
CA PHE A 161 74.80 -48.40 -31.28
C PHE A 161 76.06 -48.40 -32.17
N LYS A 162 77.07 -49.19 -31.79
CA LYS A 162 78.25 -49.45 -32.62
C LYS A 162 78.13 -50.82 -33.29
N ILE A 163 78.20 -50.85 -34.62
CA ILE A 163 78.37 -52.09 -35.37
C ILE A 163 79.87 -52.39 -35.37
N GLU A 164 80.34 -53.20 -34.44
CA GLU A 164 81.66 -53.81 -34.60
C GLU A 164 81.54 -54.95 -35.62
N ASN A 165 82.35 -54.85 -36.68
CA ASN A 165 82.37 -55.72 -37.83
C ASN A 165 82.55 -57.20 -37.44
N ASN A 166 81.48 -58.00 -37.52
CA ASN A 166 81.58 -59.43 -37.84
C ASN A 166 81.57 -59.61 -39.37
N ILE A 167 82.41 -58.83 -40.05
CA ILE A 167 82.92 -59.19 -41.38
C ILE A 167 84.28 -59.82 -41.12
N LEU A 168 84.29 -61.13 -40.88
CA LEU A 168 85.39 -62.09 -41.11
C LEU A 168 85.23 -63.31 -40.18
N ALA A 169 84.46 -64.29 -40.62
CA ALA A 169 84.90 -65.70 -40.59
C ALA A 169 83.95 -66.48 -41.50
N LEU A 170 84.54 -66.97 -42.59
CA LEU A 170 84.02 -68.06 -43.41
C LEU A 170 83.65 -69.27 -42.55
#